data_AF-A0A7W0LNX1-F1
#
_entry.id   AF-A0A7W0LNX1-F1
#
_cell.length_a   1.000
_cell.length_b   1.000
_cell.length_c   1.000
_cell.angle_alpha   90.00
_cell.angle_beta   90.00
_cell.angle_gamma   90.00
#
_symmetry.space_group_name_H-M   'P 1'
#
loop_
_entity.id
_entity.type
_entity.pdbx_description
1 polymer ?
#
loop_
_entity_poly.entity_id
_entity_poly.type
_entity_poly.pdbx_seq_one_letter_code
_entity_poly.pdbx_strand_id
1 'polypeptide(L)'
;MAYPLLTEGEADRIFALWFELVGQAAVHQEPQRSLAGSMLDLWIEWLAERIDARTRARARADAIAMIATLDGALLMHHLGHTEVAKSAIVSATR
;
A
#
# COMPACT_ATOMS: atom_id res chain seq x y z
N MET A 1 -0.56 -9.72 -10.34
CA MET A 1 -0.46 -8.72 -9.25
C MET A 1 -1.50 -7.64 -9.46
N ALA A 2 -1.98 -7.03 -8.38
CA ALA A 2 -3.03 -6.00 -8.40
C ALA A 2 -2.59 -4.65 -8.99
N TYR A 3 -1.28 -4.35 -9.03
CA TYR A 3 -0.74 -3.03 -9.39
C TYR A 3 -1.39 -2.35 -10.62
N PRO A 4 -1.54 -2.99 -11.80
CA PRO A 4 -2.18 -2.33 -12.95
C PRO A 4 -3.62 -1.88 -12.69
N LEU A 5 -4.38 -2.63 -11.89
CA LEU A 5 -5.76 -2.28 -11.52
C LEU A 5 -5.82 -1.08 -10.57
N LEU A 6 -4.76 -0.85 -9.80
CA LEU A 6 -4.70 0.23 -8.81
C LEU A 6 -4.23 1.56 -9.42
N THR A 7 -3.64 1.53 -10.61
CA THR A 7 -3.15 2.70 -11.36
C THR A 7 -4.12 3.17 -12.44
N GLU A 8 -5.39 2.75 -12.37
CA GLU A 8 -6.40 3.09 -13.38
C GLU A 8 -7.68 3.65 -12.73
N GLY A 9 -8.30 4.62 -13.42
CA GLY A 9 -9.65 5.08 -13.15
C GLY A 9 -9.86 5.61 -11.73
N GLU A 10 -10.81 5.00 -11.01
CA GLU A 10 -11.18 5.41 -9.66
C GLU A 10 -10.17 4.95 -8.60
N ALA A 11 -9.55 3.78 -8.79
CA ALA A 11 -8.57 3.25 -7.85
C ALA A 11 -7.36 4.18 -7.72
N ASP A 12 -6.87 4.70 -8.85
CA ASP A 12 -5.76 5.66 -8.88
C ASP A 12 -6.08 6.93 -8.06
N ARG A 13 -7.30 7.45 -8.18
CA ARG A 13 -7.75 8.61 -7.39
C ARG A 13 -7.84 8.33 -5.89
N ILE A 14 -8.22 7.11 -5.50
CA ILE A 14 -8.24 6.70 -4.09
C ILE A 14 -6.82 6.73 -3.53
N PHE A 15 -5.82 6.25 -4.27
CA PHE A 15 -4.43 6.28 -3.81
C PHE A 15 -3.83 7.68 -3.82
N ALA A 16 -4.23 8.57 -4.73
CA ALA A 16 -3.86 9.98 -4.65
C ALA A 16 -4.32 10.62 -3.32
N LEU A 17 -5.57 10.36 -2.91
CA LEU A 17 -6.10 10.84 -1.62
C LEU A 17 -5.42 10.17 -0.41
N TRP A 18 -5.13 8.87 -0.52
CA TRP A 18 -4.35 8.15 0.49
C TRP A 18 -2.98 8.81 0.70
N PHE A 19 -2.26 9.16 -0.37
CA PHE A 19 -0.95 9.79 -0.26
C PHE A 19 -1.01 11.23 0.27
N GLU A 20 -2.08 11.97 0.01
CA GLU A 20 -2.32 13.26 0.68
C GLU A 20 -2.45 13.08 2.20
N LEU A 21 -3.28 12.14 2.63
CA LEU A 21 -3.48 11.80 4.05
C LEU A 21 -2.16 11.35 4.70
N VAL A 22 -1.42 10.44 4.05
CA VAL A 22 -0.14 9.91 4.53
C VAL A 22 0.92 11.00 4.59
N GLY A 23 0.94 11.93 3.64
CA GLY A 23 1.85 13.08 3.66
C GLY A 23 1.65 13.95 4.90
N GLN A 24 0.41 14.24 5.28
CA GLN A 24 0.11 14.97 6.52
C GLN A 24 0.44 14.14 7.77
N ALA A 25 0.15 12.83 7.75
CA ALA A 25 0.51 11.92 8.84
C ALA A 25 2.03 11.84 9.08
N ALA A 26 2.83 11.86 8.01
CA ALA A 26 4.29 11.78 8.07
C ALA A 26 4.93 13.00 8.75
N VAL A 27 4.30 14.17 8.65
CA VAL A 27 4.69 15.38 9.41
C VAL A 27 3.98 15.50 10.76
N HIS A 28 3.42 14.39 11.25
CA HIS A 28 2.81 14.25 12.57
C HIS A 28 1.58 15.13 12.83
N GLN A 29 0.84 15.50 11.78
CA GLN A 29 -0.42 16.23 11.95
C GLN A 29 -1.55 15.32 12.43
N GLU A 30 -2.29 15.77 13.43
CA GLU A 30 -3.54 15.14 13.88
C GLU A 30 -4.75 15.87 13.27
N PRO A 31 -5.84 15.15 12.93
CA PRO A 31 -6.08 13.72 13.18
C PRO A 31 -5.49 12.76 12.14
N GLN A 32 -4.74 13.26 11.15
CA GLN A 32 -4.29 12.48 9.99
C GLN A 32 -3.36 11.34 10.38
N ARG A 33 -2.47 11.55 11.36
CA ARG A 33 -1.60 10.50 11.88
C ARG A 33 -2.38 9.34 12.49
N SER A 34 -3.35 9.63 13.35
CA SER A 34 -4.20 8.59 13.95
C SER A 34 -5.08 7.88 12.92
N LEU A 35 -5.63 8.65 11.96
CA LEU A 35 -6.48 8.12 10.90
C LEU A 35 -5.71 7.21 9.95
N ALA A 36 -4.56 7.67 9.43
CA ALA A 36 -3.72 6.88 8.54
C ALA A 36 -3.24 5.58 9.19
N GLY A 37 -2.83 5.64 10.47
CA GLY A 37 -2.45 4.45 11.22
C GLY A 37 -3.59 3.43 11.33
N SER A 38 -4.79 3.88 11.68
CA SER A 38 -5.97 3.01 11.80
C SER A 38 -6.38 2.40 10.45
N MET A 39 -6.31 3.17 9.37
CA MET A 39 -6.61 2.67 8.02
C MET A 39 -5.60 1.60 7.58
N LEU A 40 -4.30 1.85 7.83
CA LEU A 40 -3.25 0.88 7.51
C LEU A 40 -3.43 -0.44 8.27
N ASP A 41 -3.76 -0.38 9.55
CA ASP A 41 -4.04 -1.59 10.35
C ASP A 41 -5.23 -2.37 9.79
N LEU A 42 -6.31 -1.70 9.37
CA LEU A 42 -7.47 -2.33 8.74
C LEU A 42 -7.09 -3.03 7.42
N TRP A 43 -6.26 -2.39 6.59
CA TRP A 43 -5.79 -3.02 5.34
C TRP A 43 -4.89 -4.23 5.60
N ILE A 44 -3.99 -4.14 6.60
CA ILE A 44 -3.13 -5.26 6.98
C ILE A 44 -3.97 -6.46 7.42
N GLU A 45 -4.95 -6.26 8.30
CA GLU A 45 -5.78 -7.36 8.79
C GLU A 45 -6.68 -7.92 7.67
N TRP A 46 -7.31 -7.04 6.86
CA TRP A 46 -8.10 -7.45 5.69
C TRP A 46 -7.29 -8.30 4.71
N LEU A 47 -6.04 -7.93 4.49
CA LEU A 47 -5.16 -8.64 3.57
C LEU A 47 -4.63 -9.95 4.15
N ALA A 48 -4.28 -9.95 5.43
CA ALA A 48 -3.82 -11.15 6.13
C ALA A 48 -4.86 -12.28 6.10
N GLU A 49 -6.16 -11.95 6.14
CA GLU A 49 -7.26 -12.92 5.99
C GLU A 49 -7.33 -13.57 4.59
N ARG A 50 -6.68 -12.98 3.59
CA ARG A 50 -6.69 -13.44 2.18
C ARG A 50 -5.39 -14.12 1.76
N ILE A 51 -4.41 -14.19 2.65
CA ILE A 51 -3.12 -14.83 2.38
C ILE A 51 -3.15 -16.26 2.92
N ASP A 52 -2.92 -17.23 2.03
CA ASP A 52 -2.70 -18.61 2.42
C ASP A 52 -1.30 -18.78 3.01
N ALA A 53 -1.20 -18.86 4.33
CA ALA A 53 0.04 -19.08 5.05
C ALA A 53 -0.14 -20.04 6.23
N ARG A 54 0.95 -20.71 6.60
CA ARG A 54 0.93 -21.75 7.65
C ARG A 54 0.52 -21.24 9.04
N THR A 55 0.69 -19.95 9.32
CA THR A 55 0.32 -19.34 10.61
C THR A 55 -0.25 -17.94 10.40
N ARG A 56 -1.12 -17.48 11.32
CA ARG A 56 -1.64 -16.10 11.30
C ARG A 56 -0.51 -15.07 11.34
N ALA A 57 0.52 -15.31 12.16
CA ALA A 57 1.67 -14.42 12.25
C ALA A 57 2.39 -14.30 10.91
N ARG A 58 2.54 -15.41 10.17
CA ARG A 58 3.13 -15.41 8.84
C ARG A 58 2.24 -14.67 7.83
N ALA A 59 0.94 -14.94 7.81
CA ALA A 59 -0.02 -14.24 6.95
C ALA A 59 0.03 -12.72 7.16
N ARG A 60 0.10 -12.27 8.42
CA ARG A 60 0.23 -10.86 8.76
C ARG A 60 1.55 -10.25 8.30
N ALA A 61 2.67 -10.96 8.47
CA ALA A 61 3.97 -10.50 7.99
C ALA A 61 4.00 -10.37 6.46
N ASP A 62 3.42 -11.33 5.74
CA ASP A 62 3.31 -11.30 4.28
C ASP A 62 2.37 -10.17 3.81
N ALA A 63 1.28 -9.89 4.53
CA ALA A 63 0.39 -8.76 4.25
C ALA A 63 1.11 -7.41 4.37
N ILE A 64 1.90 -7.23 5.44
CA ILE A 64 2.70 -6.01 5.65
C ILE A 64 3.70 -5.83 4.51
N ALA A 65 4.43 -6.89 4.15
CA ALA A 65 5.40 -6.84 3.06
C ALA A 65 4.73 -6.48 1.73
N MET A 66 3.55 -7.03 1.47
CA MET A 66 2.80 -6.74 0.25
C MET A 66 2.26 -5.31 0.20
N ILE A 67 1.71 -4.79 1.31
CA ILE A 67 1.26 -3.39 1.40
C ILE A 67 2.44 -2.45 1.20
N ALA A 68 3.54 -2.64 1.93
CA ALA A 68 4.72 -1.78 1.80
C ALA A 68 5.26 -1.75 0.36
N THR A 69 5.27 -2.91 -0.31
CA THR A 69 5.66 -3.03 -1.71
C THR A 69 4.71 -2.26 -2.64
N LEU A 70 3.39 -2.44 -2.46
CA LEU A 70 2.38 -1.81 -3.30
C LEU A 70 2.36 -0.30 -3.09
N ASP A 71 2.36 0.18 -1.84
CA ASP A 71 2.37 1.60 -1.51
C ASP A 71 3.61 2.30 -2.07
N GLY A 72 4.79 1.67 -1.94
CA GLY A 72 6.03 2.20 -2.53
C GLY A 72 5.94 2.32 -4.05
N ALA A 73 5.41 1.30 -4.73
CA ALA A 73 5.23 1.34 -6.18
C ALA A 73 4.19 2.38 -6.61
N LEU A 74 3.06 2.48 -5.90
CA LEU A 74 2.00 3.45 -6.18
C LEU A 74 2.48 4.89 -5.95
N LEU A 75 3.28 5.13 -4.91
CA LEU A 75 3.92 6.42 -4.70
C LEU A 75 4.83 6.79 -5.89
N MET A 76 5.69 5.88 -6.34
CA MET A 76 6.54 6.13 -7.52
C MET A 76 5.68 6.41 -8.77
N HIS A 77 4.57 5.71 -8.94
CA HIS A 77 3.62 5.96 -10.03
C HIS A 77 3.05 7.38 -9.99
N HIS A 78 2.53 7.82 -8.84
CA HIS A 78 1.97 9.17 -8.67
C HIS A 78 3.02 10.29 -8.79
N LEU A 79 4.29 9.99 -8.55
CA LEU A 79 5.41 10.90 -8.83
C LEU A 79 5.83 10.92 -10.31
N GLY A 80 5.14 10.18 -11.19
CA GLY A 80 5.44 10.10 -12.63
C GLY A 80 6.51 9.05 -12.99
N HIS A 81 7.00 8.27 -12.02
CA HIS A 81 8.04 7.25 -12.21
C HIS A 81 7.46 5.84 -12.42
N THR A 82 6.54 5.70 -13.37
CA THR A 82 5.81 4.44 -13.63
C THR A 82 6.72 3.24 -13.92
N GLU A 83 7.82 3.42 -14.64
CA GLU A 83 8.76 2.31 -14.93
C GLU A 83 9.53 1.84 -13.69
N VAL A 84 9.83 2.76 -12.74
CA VAL A 84 10.42 2.41 -11.45
C VAL A 84 9.43 1.60 -10.62
N ALA A 85 8.16 2.03 -10.60
CA ALA A 85 7.09 1.33 -9.92
C ALA A 85 6.92 -0.11 -10.44
N LYS A 86 6.88 -0.30 -11.76
CA LYS A 86 6.83 -1.63 -12.39
C LYS A 86 8.02 -2.51 -12.00
N SER A 87 9.24 -1.95 -11.99
CA SER A 87 10.45 -2.68 -11.59
C SER A 87 10.40 -3.16 -10.14
N ALA A 88 9.91 -2.32 -9.23
CA ALA A 88 9.74 -2.68 -7.81
C ALA A 88 8.77 -3.86 -7.63
N ILE A 89 7.61 -3.79 -8.30
CA ILE A 89 6.58 -4.84 -8.32
C ILE A 89 7.12 -6.17 -8.84
N VAL A 90 7.88 -6.15 -9.94
CA VAL A 90 8.51 -7.36 -10.51
C VAL A 90 9.55 -7.94 -9.56
N SER A 91 10.34 -7.10 -8.90
CA SER A 91 11.41 -7.56 -8.00
C SER A 91 10.86 -8.20 -6.72
N ALA A 92 9.73 -7.72 -6.22
CA ALA A 92 9.10 -8.23 -5.00
C ALA A 92 8.33 -9.56 -5.20
N THR A 93 8.17 -10.01 -6.44
CA THR A 93 7.44 -11.26 -6.77
C THR A 93 8.33 -12.39 -7.28
N ARG A 94 9.65 -12.18 -7.29
CA ARG A 94 10.65 -13.23 -7.54
C ARG A 94 11.05 -13.90 -6.23
#